data_AF-A0A354I7T2-F1
#
_entry.id   AF-A0A354I7T2-F1
#
_cell.length_a   1.000
_cell.length_b   1.000
_cell.length_c   1.000
_cell.angle_alpha   90.00
_cell.angle_beta   90.00
_cell.angle_gamma   90.00
#
_symmetry.space_group_name_H-M   'P 1'
#
loop_
_entity.id
_entity.type
_entity.pdbx_description
1 polymer ?
#
loop_
_entity_poly.entity_id
_entity_poly.type
_entity_poly.pdbx_seq_one_letter_code
_entity_poly.pdbx_strand_id
1 'polypeptide(L)'
;MQNDFFLNIIKNILISNSFVRFDDFIIRKIGGNEKNQELTEKIRHNAFLLFRKKTGNIDFASLPTMRRWFGINGYAEPGREQIYEICFALSLSREDAEEFLRMGIHEPGVQFNNYQEIIYLYCLENHLPWETAQNLLEQFENSWDSSMQFEQTHSTNQLMRQFSMKKGESTDQFMQWMSVNAASFKGYSKTALDYFNTYHSIIVKYVRMDAAERLDALLKETDFLHWVRKKRILPVKNQGELVRKYIRYVQRRRFMSISEDLLDNIRELNKIANAESDSSQSILSGIFTTGNAYSSVIGNMTGKHLSDLLNLPVQMERAIRAEKALAELKEQKGNLKCPQWIQDFIAEYTKGKEVPDTNAAAKEWLSHFCTEHKRRCRLIQRQDILPMVLYVAQRQYTDKMGENGTEYYQESAKSLFVEMANVTLSSCGMSVLNPDFQLDAILLACFQPEEMYSYEELLDTLERV
;
A
#
# COMPACT_ATOMS: atom_id res chain seq x y z
N MET A 1 -21.51 15.18 -23.41
CA MET A 1 -20.43 15.87 -24.16
C MET A 1 -19.13 15.94 -23.36
N GLN A 2 -19.00 16.70 -22.26
CA GLN A 2 -17.76 16.71 -21.44
C GLN A 2 -17.42 15.33 -20.83
N ASN A 3 -18.43 14.63 -20.29
CA ASN A 3 -18.28 13.29 -19.73
C ASN A 3 -17.92 12.19 -20.76
N ASP A 4 -18.01 12.50 -22.06
CA ASP A 4 -17.57 11.62 -23.16
C ASP A 4 -16.13 11.95 -23.59
N PHE A 5 -15.68 13.19 -23.39
CA PHE A 5 -14.32 13.63 -23.68
C PHE A 5 -13.31 13.00 -22.71
N PHE A 6 -13.55 13.11 -21.40
CA PHE A 6 -12.68 12.47 -20.40
C PHE A 6 -12.66 10.94 -20.55
N LEU A 7 -13.82 10.33 -20.81
CA LEU A 7 -13.91 8.90 -21.13
C LEU A 7 -13.03 8.52 -22.34
N ASN A 8 -13.05 9.31 -23.42
CA ASN A 8 -12.21 9.06 -24.59
C ASN A 8 -10.71 9.20 -24.28
N ILE A 9 -10.32 10.16 -23.43
CA ILE A 9 -8.93 10.30 -22.97
C ILE A 9 -8.49 9.04 -22.21
N ILE A 10 -9.28 8.61 -21.22
CA ILE A 10 -8.97 7.42 -20.43
C ILE A 10 -8.93 6.17 -21.32
N LYS A 11 -9.87 6.01 -22.25
CA LYS A 11 -9.84 4.92 -23.24
C LYS A 11 -8.58 4.94 -24.08
N ASN A 12 -8.17 6.11 -24.59
CA ASN A 12 -6.95 6.23 -25.39
C ASN A 12 -5.70 5.87 -24.58
N ILE A 13 -5.62 6.31 -23.32
CA ILE A 13 -4.54 5.94 -22.40
C ILE A 13 -4.50 4.41 -22.23
N LEU A 14 -5.63 3.78 -21.90
CA LEU A 14 -5.69 2.33 -21.68
C LEU A 14 -5.40 1.50 -22.94
N ILE A 15 -5.86 1.96 -24.12
CA ILE A 15 -5.64 1.28 -25.41
C ILE A 15 -4.20 1.42 -25.89
N SER A 16 -3.53 2.53 -25.56
CA SER A 16 -2.19 2.84 -26.08
C SER A 16 -1.15 1.76 -25.76
N ASN A 17 -1.37 0.93 -24.72
CA ASN A 17 -0.51 -0.21 -24.31
C ASN A 17 0.99 0.14 -24.27
N SER A 18 1.32 1.41 -24.09
CA SER A 18 2.68 1.96 -24.18
C SER A 18 3.38 2.05 -22.82
N PHE A 19 2.72 1.58 -21.76
CA PHE A 19 3.25 1.67 -20.40
C PHE A 19 4.34 0.64 -20.18
N VAL A 20 5.36 1.05 -19.43
CA VAL A 20 6.45 0.16 -19.05
C VAL A 20 5.92 -0.84 -18.03
N ARG A 21 5.76 -2.09 -18.46
CA ARG A 21 5.46 -3.21 -17.57
C ARG A 21 6.71 -4.01 -17.25
N PHE A 22 6.63 -4.91 -16.26
CA PHE A 22 7.76 -5.75 -15.89
C PHE A 22 8.30 -6.56 -17.07
N ASP A 23 7.43 -7.07 -17.94
CA ASP A 23 7.85 -7.84 -19.11
C ASP A 23 8.66 -7.01 -20.10
N ASP A 24 8.24 -5.77 -20.36
CA ASP A 24 9.01 -4.89 -21.23
C ASP A 24 10.34 -4.47 -20.58
N PHE A 25 10.34 -4.23 -19.26
CA PHE A 25 11.52 -3.94 -18.48
C PHE A 25 12.56 -5.07 -18.57
N ILE A 26 12.16 -6.31 -18.24
CA ILE A 26 13.09 -7.45 -18.18
C ILE A 26 13.59 -7.83 -19.57
N ILE A 27 12.75 -7.75 -20.60
CA ILE A 27 13.16 -8.04 -21.99
C ILE A 27 14.24 -7.05 -22.44
N ARG A 28 14.07 -5.76 -22.16
CA ARG A 28 15.07 -4.74 -22.50
C ARG A 28 16.35 -4.93 -21.69
N LYS A 29 16.24 -5.20 -20.38
CA LYS A 29 17.40 -5.42 -19.51
C LYS A 29 18.21 -6.66 -19.91
N ILE A 30 17.56 -7.75 -20.30
CA ILE A 30 18.23 -9.01 -20.68
C ILE A 30 18.69 -9.02 -22.13
N GLY A 31 17.84 -8.53 -23.05
CA GLY A 31 18.02 -8.58 -24.50
C GLY A 31 18.82 -7.41 -25.07
N GLY A 32 18.91 -6.27 -24.36
CA GLY A 32 19.60 -5.07 -24.84
C GLY A 32 18.82 -4.30 -25.93
N ASN A 33 17.52 -4.52 -26.04
CA ASN A 33 16.67 -3.86 -27.04
C ASN A 33 16.53 -2.36 -26.77
N GLU A 34 16.42 -1.56 -27.83
CA GLU A 34 16.15 -0.12 -27.71
C GLU A 34 14.77 0.15 -27.09
N LYS A 35 14.64 1.27 -26.37
CA LYS A 35 13.40 1.65 -25.65
C LYS A 35 12.15 1.65 -26.56
N ASN A 36 12.29 1.99 -27.83
CA ASN A 36 11.16 2.16 -28.76
C ASN A 36 10.93 0.95 -29.70
N GLN A 37 11.65 -0.15 -29.51
CA GLN A 37 11.47 -1.34 -30.33
C GLN A 37 10.21 -2.11 -29.91
N GLU A 38 9.34 -2.42 -30.87
CA GLU A 38 8.17 -3.28 -30.64
C GLU A 38 8.57 -4.70 -30.23
N LEU A 39 8.00 -5.19 -29.13
CA LEU A 39 8.34 -6.50 -28.55
C LEU A 39 7.48 -7.62 -29.13
N THR A 40 7.89 -8.12 -30.30
CA THR A 40 7.27 -9.28 -30.96
C THR A 40 7.36 -10.57 -30.13
N GLU A 41 6.49 -11.55 -30.38
CA GLU A 41 6.53 -12.86 -29.69
C GLU A 41 7.89 -13.55 -29.80
N LYS A 42 8.57 -13.41 -30.94
CA LYS A 42 9.91 -13.97 -31.16
C LYS A 42 10.94 -13.30 -30.24
N ILE A 43 10.88 -11.99 -30.08
CA ILE A 43 11.77 -11.25 -29.17
C ILE A 43 11.52 -11.69 -27.72
N ARG A 44 10.25 -11.81 -27.31
CA ARG A 44 9.86 -12.28 -25.97
C ARG A 44 10.44 -13.66 -25.68
N HIS A 45 10.25 -14.61 -26.59
CA HIS A 45 10.79 -15.97 -26.45
C HIS A 45 12.33 -16.00 -26.41
N ASN A 46 12.98 -15.23 -27.28
CA ASN A 46 14.45 -15.14 -27.30
C ASN A 46 15.01 -14.56 -26.00
N ALA A 47 14.39 -13.49 -25.48
CA ALA A 47 14.77 -12.88 -24.21
C ALA A 47 14.58 -13.86 -23.04
N PHE A 48 13.47 -14.61 -23.01
CA PHE A 48 13.23 -15.66 -22.02
C PHE A 48 14.29 -16.78 -22.07
N LEU A 49 14.64 -17.27 -23.27
CA LEU A 49 15.68 -18.29 -23.44
C LEU A 49 17.06 -17.76 -23.03
N LEU A 50 17.37 -16.50 -23.36
CA LEU A 50 18.60 -15.85 -22.94
C LEU A 50 18.67 -15.68 -21.42
N PHE A 51 17.56 -15.28 -20.79
CA PHE A 51 17.44 -15.20 -19.34
C PHE A 51 17.71 -16.55 -18.68
N ARG A 52 17.07 -17.63 -19.17
CA ARG A 52 17.30 -19.00 -18.69
C ARG A 52 18.76 -19.42 -18.84
N LYS A 53 19.40 -19.10 -19.97
CA LYS A 53 20.81 -19.39 -20.19
C LYS A 53 21.71 -18.61 -19.23
N LYS A 54 21.49 -17.30 -19.05
CA LYS A 54 22.28 -16.43 -18.17
C LYS A 54 22.16 -16.82 -16.70
N THR A 55 20.99 -17.31 -16.29
CA THR A 55 20.70 -17.74 -14.91
C THR A 55 21.00 -19.22 -14.66
N GLY A 56 21.69 -19.92 -15.56
CA GLY A 56 22.00 -21.34 -15.37
C GLY A 56 20.78 -22.27 -15.34
N ASN A 57 19.64 -21.84 -15.88
CA ASN A 57 18.35 -22.52 -15.84
C ASN A 57 17.76 -22.73 -14.44
N ILE A 58 18.09 -21.85 -13.48
CA ILE A 58 17.46 -21.86 -12.15
C ILE A 58 15.94 -21.64 -12.28
N ASP A 59 15.18 -22.39 -11.49
CA ASP A 59 13.72 -22.31 -11.42
C ASP A 59 13.29 -21.41 -10.25
N PHE A 60 13.29 -20.09 -10.46
CA PHE A 60 12.81 -19.09 -9.48
C PHE A 60 11.30 -19.18 -9.19
N ALA A 61 10.56 -19.74 -10.14
CA ALA A 61 9.13 -20.00 -10.07
C ALA A 61 8.78 -21.16 -11.00
N SER A 62 7.49 -21.54 -11.06
CA SER A 62 7.04 -22.48 -12.08
C SER A 62 7.37 -21.97 -13.50
N LEU A 63 7.71 -22.87 -14.42
CA LEU A 63 8.04 -22.50 -15.80
C LEU A 63 6.93 -21.67 -16.50
N PRO A 64 5.63 -21.98 -16.34
CA PRO A 64 4.56 -21.11 -16.85
C PRO A 64 4.59 -19.70 -16.25
N THR A 65 4.85 -19.57 -14.94
CA THR A 65 4.96 -18.27 -14.27
C THR A 65 6.13 -17.46 -14.83
N MET A 66 7.32 -18.07 -14.96
CA MET A 66 8.49 -17.37 -15.51
C MET A 66 8.29 -16.96 -16.97
N ARG A 67 7.55 -17.73 -17.78
CA ARG A 67 7.19 -17.31 -19.15
C ARG A 67 6.30 -16.06 -19.15
N ARG A 68 5.35 -15.98 -18.22
CA ARG A 68 4.47 -14.82 -18.07
C ARG A 68 5.21 -13.55 -17.62
N TRP A 69 6.34 -13.68 -16.93
CA TRP A 69 7.24 -12.55 -16.65
C TRP A 69 7.79 -11.88 -17.92
N PHE A 70 7.80 -12.58 -19.06
CA PHE A 70 8.21 -12.06 -20.37
C PHE A 70 7.00 -11.78 -21.29
N GLY A 71 5.79 -11.78 -20.73
CA GLY A 71 4.53 -11.59 -21.46
C GLY A 71 4.18 -12.76 -22.39
N ILE A 72 4.76 -13.94 -22.18
CA ILE A 72 4.48 -15.14 -22.99
C ILE A 72 3.29 -15.87 -22.38
N ASN A 73 2.20 -16.01 -23.15
CA ASN A 73 0.97 -16.70 -22.73
C ASN A 73 0.34 -16.12 -21.45
N GLY A 74 0.38 -14.79 -21.33
CA GLY A 74 -0.17 -14.04 -20.20
C GLY A 74 0.88 -13.19 -19.50
N TYR A 75 0.47 -12.58 -18.39
CA TYR A 75 1.31 -11.68 -17.60
C TYR A 75 1.39 -12.15 -16.15
N ALA A 76 2.56 -11.96 -15.55
CA ALA A 76 2.83 -12.11 -14.13
C ALA A 76 4.07 -11.27 -13.79
N GLU A 77 4.23 -10.95 -12.52
CA GLU A 77 5.42 -10.27 -12.00
C GLU A 77 6.10 -11.17 -10.96
N PRO A 78 7.44 -11.12 -10.84
CA PRO A 78 8.16 -11.75 -9.74
C PRO A 78 7.92 -10.98 -8.43
N GLY A 79 7.92 -11.69 -7.31
CA GLY A 79 7.97 -11.08 -5.98
C GLY A 79 9.36 -10.53 -5.65
N ARG A 80 9.47 -9.71 -4.60
CA ARG A 80 10.73 -9.08 -4.17
C ARG A 80 11.87 -10.08 -3.92
N GLU A 81 11.58 -11.18 -3.24
CA GLU A 81 12.58 -12.24 -2.99
C GLU A 81 13.11 -12.84 -4.29
N GLN A 82 12.22 -13.10 -5.25
CA GLN A 82 12.59 -13.59 -6.58
C GLN A 82 13.41 -12.55 -7.36
N ILE A 83 13.16 -11.25 -7.17
CA ILE A 83 14.02 -10.20 -7.72
C ILE A 83 15.44 -10.33 -7.17
N TYR A 84 15.61 -10.50 -5.86
CA TYR A 84 16.94 -10.73 -5.28
C TYR A 84 17.56 -12.01 -5.85
N GLU A 85 16.87 -13.16 -5.85
CA GLU A 85 17.39 -14.40 -6.46
C GLU A 85 17.87 -14.22 -7.91
N ILE A 86 17.10 -13.47 -8.72
CA ILE A 86 17.47 -13.10 -10.09
C ILE A 86 18.75 -12.26 -10.09
N CYS A 87 18.87 -11.27 -9.21
CA CYS A 87 20.08 -10.46 -9.06
C CYS A 87 21.31 -11.31 -8.71
N PHE A 88 21.19 -12.27 -7.79
CA PHE A 88 22.28 -13.20 -7.46
C PHE A 88 22.67 -14.04 -8.68
N ALA A 89 21.70 -14.66 -9.36
CA ALA A 89 21.96 -15.53 -10.50
C ALA A 89 22.57 -14.81 -11.71
N LEU A 90 22.31 -13.51 -11.84
CA LEU A 90 22.85 -12.66 -12.90
C LEU A 90 24.08 -11.85 -12.48
N SER A 91 24.55 -12.00 -11.23
CA SER A 91 25.64 -11.21 -10.63
C SER A 91 25.42 -9.69 -10.78
N LEU A 92 24.19 -9.23 -10.54
CA LEU A 92 23.81 -7.83 -10.66
C LEU A 92 24.30 -6.99 -9.47
N SER A 93 24.43 -5.69 -9.70
CA SER A 93 24.82 -4.74 -8.66
C SER A 93 23.66 -4.37 -7.74
N ARG A 94 23.96 -3.65 -6.66
CA ARG A 94 22.93 -3.00 -5.82
C ARG A 94 22.06 -2.05 -6.64
N GLU A 95 22.68 -1.26 -7.51
CA GLU A 95 22.00 -0.27 -8.36
C GLU A 95 21.02 -0.95 -9.31
N ASP A 96 21.41 -2.11 -9.86
CA ASP A 96 20.51 -2.94 -10.66
C ASP A 96 19.34 -3.47 -9.80
N ALA A 97 19.59 -3.98 -8.59
CA ALA A 97 18.52 -4.45 -7.72
C ALA A 97 17.51 -3.33 -7.38
N GLU A 98 18.00 -2.12 -7.07
CA GLU A 98 17.15 -0.92 -6.89
C GLU A 98 16.34 -0.60 -8.15
N GLU A 99 16.94 -0.69 -9.34
CA GLU A 99 16.25 -0.47 -10.60
C GLU A 99 15.15 -1.51 -10.85
N PHE A 100 15.42 -2.80 -10.62
CA PHE A 100 14.42 -3.87 -10.76
C PHE A 100 13.22 -3.64 -9.83
N LEU A 101 13.47 -3.24 -8.57
CA LEU A 101 12.42 -2.98 -7.60
C LEU A 101 11.58 -1.75 -8.00
N ARG A 102 12.24 -0.64 -8.32
CA ARG A 102 11.59 0.67 -8.52
C ARG A 102 11.01 0.89 -9.92
N MET A 103 11.67 0.35 -10.94
CA MET A 103 11.33 0.54 -12.35
C MET A 103 10.78 -0.72 -12.99
N GLY A 104 11.12 -1.91 -12.48
CA GLY A 104 10.59 -3.17 -12.98
C GLY A 104 9.22 -3.49 -12.40
N ILE A 105 9.14 -3.62 -11.08
CA ILE A 105 7.90 -4.01 -10.37
C ILE A 105 7.18 -2.81 -9.70
N HIS A 106 7.70 -1.59 -9.89
CA HIS A 106 7.13 -0.33 -9.37
C HIS A 106 6.92 -0.27 -7.84
N GLU A 107 7.70 -1.03 -7.09
CA GLU A 107 7.67 -1.05 -5.64
C GLU A 107 8.69 -0.08 -5.04
N PRO A 108 8.62 0.18 -3.72
CA PRO A 108 9.74 0.80 -3.02
C PRO A 108 11.07 0.08 -3.31
N GLY A 109 12.16 0.85 -3.31
CA GLY A 109 13.51 0.32 -3.36
C GLY A 109 13.87 -0.58 -2.17
N VAL A 110 15.16 -0.83 -2.00
CA VAL A 110 15.65 -1.71 -0.93
C VAL A 110 15.11 -1.27 0.44
N GLN A 111 14.50 -2.19 1.17
CA GLN A 111 13.96 -1.93 2.50
C GLN A 111 15.05 -2.15 3.57
N PHE A 112 15.71 -1.07 3.98
CA PHE A 112 16.75 -1.15 5.02
C PHE A 112 16.25 -1.54 6.42
N ASN A 113 14.93 -1.52 6.62
CA ASN A 113 14.25 -1.99 7.81
C ASN A 113 13.85 -3.48 7.71
N ASN A 114 14.08 -4.13 6.58
CA ASN A 114 13.83 -5.55 6.38
C ASN A 114 15.17 -6.29 6.46
N TYR A 115 15.36 -7.10 7.49
CA TYR A 115 16.60 -7.84 7.69
C TYR A 115 16.92 -8.79 6.52
N GLN A 116 15.89 -9.34 5.86
CA GLN A 116 16.05 -10.23 4.71
C GLN A 116 16.75 -9.51 3.56
N GLU A 117 16.21 -8.35 3.19
CA GLU A 117 16.76 -7.53 2.11
C GLU A 117 18.16 -7.02 2.41
N ILE A 118 18.48 -6.73 3.68
CA ILE A 118 19.81 -6.29 4.10
C ILE A 118 20.84 -7.41 4.00
N ILE A 119 20.48 -8.63 4.40
CA ILE A 119 21.36 -9.80 4.25
C ILE A 119 21.55 -10.13 2.76
N TYR A 120 20.49 -10.09 1.97
CA TYR A 120 20.58 -10.25 0.51
C TYR A 120 21.51 -9.21 -0.10
N LEU A 121 21.37 -7.94 0.28
CA LEU A 121 22.20 -6.87 -0.26
C LEU A 121 23.67 -7.00 0.16
N TYR A 122 23.94 -7.39 1.42
CA TYR A 122 25.30 -7.66 1.89
C TYR A 122 25.96 -8.75 1.06
N CYS A 123 25.27 -9.89 0.87
CA CYS A 123 25.81 -10.99 0.08
C CYS A 123 25.99 -10.60 -1.39
N LEU A 124 25.06 -9.84 -1.98
CA LEU A 124 25.17 -9.36 -3.36
C LEU A 124 26.40 -8.46 -3.57
N GLU A 125 26.62 -7.49 -2.66
CA GLU A 125 27.76 -6.56 -2.71
C GLU A 125 29.11 -7.24 -2.47
N ASN A 126 29.14 -8.38 -1.79
CA ASN A 126 30.36 -9.17 -1.55
C ASN A 126 30.49 -10.38 -2.49
N HIS A 127 29.65 -10.48 -3.52
CA HIS A 127 29.61 -11.61 -4.46
C HIS A 127 29.51 -12.98 -3.78
N LEU A 128 28.80 -13.04 -2.65
CA LEU A 128 28.50 -14.29 -1.96
C LEU A 128 27.30 -14.97 -2.63
N PRO A 129 27.28 -16.31 -2.69
CA PRO A 129 26.21 -17.04 -3.36
C PRO A 129 24.89 -16.98 -2.56
N TRP A 130 23.78 -17.30 -3.22
CA TRP A 130 22.44 -17.30 -2.63
C TRP A 130 22.34 -18.20 -1.40
N GLU A 131 22.98 -19.38 -1.45
CA GLU A 131 23.02 -20.33 -0.33
C GLU A 131 23.66 -19.72 0.92
N THR A 132 24.68 -18.87 0.75
CA THR A 132 25.28 -18.14 1.88
C THR A 132 24.30 -17.15 2.47
N ALA A 133 23.55 -16.42 1.64
CA ALA A 133 22.53 -15.50 2.14
C ALA A 133 21.44 -16.23 2.94
N GLN A 134 20.98 -17.39 2.45
CA GLN A 134 20.01 -18.24 3.16
C GLN A 134 20.56 -18.74 4.50
N ASN A 135 21.83 -19.17 4.54
CA ASN A 135 22.47 -19.58 5.80
C ASN A 135 22.58 -18.43 6.81
N LEU A 136 22.90 -17.21 6.35
CA LEU A 136 22.98 -16.04 7.22
C LEU A 136 21.60 -15.62 7.74
N LEU A 137 20.56 -15.76 6.94
CA LEU A 137 19.19 -15.55 7.39
C LEU A 137 18.81 -16.50 8.52
N GLU A 138 19.05 -17.80 8.31
CA GLU A 138 18.76 -18.81 9.32
C GLU A 138 19.56 -18.55 10.61
N GLN A 139 20.83 -18.15 10.50
CA GLN A 139 21.64 -17.77 11.67
C GLN A 139 21.07 -16.55 12.42
N PHE A 140 20.65 -15.50 11.69
CA PHE A 140 20.07 -14.31 12.28
C PHE A 140 18.73 -14.60 12.98
N GLU A 141 17.85 -15.35 12.32
CA GLU A 141 16.54 -15.71 12.87
C GLU A 141 16.68 -16.61 14.10
N ASN A 142 17.70 -17.48 14.12
CA ASN A 142 17.99 -18.33 15.28
C ASN A 142 18.59 -17.56 16.46
N SER A 143 19.35 -16.48 16.23
CA SER A 143 19.93 -15.68 17.32
C SER A 143 18.94 -14.72 18.01
N TRP A 144 17.73 -14.58 17.46
CA TRP A 144 16.69 -13.68 17.94
C TRP A 144 16.05 -14.13 19.26
N ASP A 145 16.03 -13.23 20.26
CA ASP A 145 15.20 -13.33 21.47
C ASP A 145 13.69 -13.10 21.17
N SER A 146 12.85 -14.08 21.50
CA SER A 146 11.39 -14.02 21.28
C SER A 146 10.68 -12.90 22.06
N SER A 147 11.33 -12.32 23.07
CA SER A 147 10.80 -11.19 23.85
C SER A 147 11.13 -9.80 23.28
N MET A 148 11.85 -9.72 22.17
CA MET A 148 12.28 -8.45 21.57
C MET A 148 11.10 -7.56 21.16
N GLN A 149 11.20 -6.27 21.47
CA GLN A 149 10.26 -5.24 21.04
C GLN A 149 10.86 -4.44 19.87
N PHE A 150 10.08 -4.29 18.80
CA PHE A 150 10.51 -3.54 17.62
C PHE A 150 10.44 -2.03 17.84
N GLU A 151 11.48 -1.33 17.39
CA GLU A 151 11.57 0.13 17.47
C GLU A 151 10.66 0.81 16.45
N GLN A 152 9.72 1.61 16.94
CA GLN A 152 8.76 2.34 16.10
C GLN A 152 9.34 3.68 15.59
N THR A 153 10.62 3.71 15.20
CA THR A 153 11.39 4.93 14.84
C THR A 153 11.62 5.11 13.32
N HIS A 154 12.11 6.29 12.89
CA HIS A 154 12.55 6.56 11.50
C HIS A 154 14.03 6.18 11.28
N SER A 155 14.43 4.98 11.68
CA SER A 155 15.84 4.54 11.65
C SER A 155 16.36 4.17 10.25
N THR A 156 15.54 4.15 9.19
CA THR A 156 15.94 3.71 7.84
C THR A 156 17.20 4.42 7.32
N ASN A 157 17.30 5.75 7.46
CA ASN A 157 18.47 6.50 7.02
C ASN A 157 19.72 6.20 7.86
N GLN A 158 19.53 5.93 9.15
CA GLN A 158 20.61 5.53 10.05
C GLN A 158 21.10 4.12 9.69
N LEU A 159 20.19 3.16 9.51
CA LEU A 159 20.51 1.79 9.07
C LEU A 159 21.22 1.80 7.71
N MET A 160 20.77 2.63 6.76
CA MET A 160 21.44 2.79 5.48
C MET A 160 22.86 3.31 5.63
N ARG A 161 23.09 4.35 6.44
CA ARG A 161 24.44 4.89 6.69
C ARG A 161 25.35 3.87 7.37
N GLN A 162 24.83 3.16 8.37
CA GLN A 162 25.57 2.12 9.06
C GLN A 162 25.90 0.96 8.11
N PHE A 163 24.93 0.49 7.32
CA PHE A 163 25.14 -0.53 6.30
C PHE A 163 26.25 -0.12 5.32
N SER A 164 26.27 1.13 4.84
CA SER A 164 27.35 1.62 3.98
C SER A 164 28.75 1.50 4.60
N MET A 165 28.87 1.55 5.93
CA MET A 165 30.13 1.32 6.64
C MET A 165 30.43 -0.17 6.85
N LYS A 166 29.38 -0.99 7.00
CA LYS A 166 29.47 -2.43 7.31
C LYS A 166 29.52 -3.34 6.12
N LYS A 167 29.12 -2.87 4.93
CA LYS A 167 28.97 -3.72 3.75
C LYS A 167 30.25 -4.41 3.27
N GLY A 168 31.43 -3.89 3.59
CA GLY A 168 32.72 -4.50 3.23
C GLY A 168 33.42 -5.24 4.38
N GLU A 169 32.77 -5.35 5.55
CA GLU A 169 33.32 -6.07 6.70
C GLU A 169 33.13 -7.59 6.56
N SER A 170 33.83 -8.35 7.40
CA SER A 170 33.67 -9.81 7.44
C SER A 170 32.25 -10.20 7.84
N THR A 171 31.84 -11.40 7.45
CA THR A 171 30.50 -11.92 7.74
C THR A 171 30.19 -11.91 9.24
N ASP A 172 31.15 -12.28 10.09
CA ASP A 172 30.97 -12.24 11.55
C ASP A 172 30.71 -10.84 12.08
N GLN A 173 31.46 -9.83 11.58
CA GLN A 173 31.29 -8.43 12.00
C GLN A 173 29.95 -7.87 11.52
N PHE A 174 29.55 -8.21 10.28
CA PHE A 174 28.26 -7.85 9.74
C PHE A 174 27.11 -8.46 10.56
N MET A 175 27.19 -9.76 10.90
CA MET A 175 26.16 -10.45 11.70
C MET A 175 26.10 -9.93 13.14
N GLN A 176 27.23 -9.52 13.71
CA GLN A 176 27.25 -8.82 15.00
C GLN A 176 26.49 -7.48 14.92
N TRP A 177 26.73 -6.70 13.85
CA TRP A 177 25.98 -5.46 13.62
C TRP A 177 24.48 -5.72 13.42
N MET A 178 24.10 -6.74 12.65
CA MET A 178 22.71 -7.16 12.49
C MET A 178 22.06 -7.44 13.85
N SER A 179 22.74 -8.22 14.70
CA SER A 179 22.25 -8.59 16.03
C SER A 179 22.06 -7.38 16.95
N VAL A 180 22.99 -6.42 16.92
CA VAL A 180 22.89 -5.16 17.70
C VAL A 180 21.70 -4.30 17.25
N ASN A 181 21.34 -4.35 15.96
CA ASN A 181 20.26 -3.52 15.39
C ASN A 181 18.96 -4.30 15.16
N ALA A 182 18.83 -5.52 15.71
CA ALA A 182 17.70 -6.40 15.44
C ALA A 182 16.33 -5.73 15.67
N ALA A 183 16.20 -4.94 16.74
CA ALA A 183 14.97 -4.22 17.07
C ALA A 183 14.57 -3.17 16.01
N SER A 184 15.51 -2.66 15.21
CA SER A 184 15.24 -1.69 14.15
C SER A 184 14.76 -2.35 12.84
N PHE A 185 14.89 -3.68 12.67
CA PHE A 185 14.46 -4.41 11.48
C PHE A 185 12.98 -4.84 11.52
N LYS A 186 12.09 -3.85 11.57
CA LYS A 186 10.63 -4.05 11.68
C LYS A 186 9.90 -4.41 10.37
N GLY A 187 10.59 -4.47 9.24
CA GLY A 187 10.05 -4.91 7.95
C GLY A 187 9.17 -3.90 7.20
N TYR A 188 9.01 -2.66 7.68
CA TYR A 188 8.27 -1.63 6.96
C TYR A 188 8.81 -0.21 7.17
N SER A 189 8.53 0.67 6.21
CA SER A 189 8.91 2.09 6.26
C SER A 189 7.94 2.91 7.11
N LYS A 190 8.43 3.41 8.25
CA LYS A 190 7.69 4.34 9.12
C LYS A 190 7.38 5.66 8.39
N THR A 191 8.29 6.13 7.55
CA THR A 191 8.08 7.32 6.71
C THR A 191 6.89 7.13 5.77
N ALA A 192 6.82 6.01 5.06
CA ALA A 192 5.69 5.74 4.17
C ALA A 192 4.36 5.65 4.94
N LEU A 193 4.38 4.99 6.11
CA LEU A 193 3.22 4.92 6.99
C LEU A 193 2.76 6.29 7.49
N ASP A 194 3.70 7.20 7.80
CA ASP A 194 3.36 8.54 8.27
C ASP A 194 2.82 9.43 7.16
N TYR A 195 3.35 9.34 5.94
CA TYR A 195 2.71 9.99 4.79
C TYR A 195 1.29 9.47 4.57
N PHE A 196 1.10 8.15 4.56
CA PHE A 196 -0.22 7.53 4.42
C PHE A 196 -1.19 8.02 5.52
N ASN A 197 -0.79 8.00 6.78
CA ASN A 197 -1.59 8.47 7.91
C ASN A 197 -1.88 9.97 7.86
N THR A 198 -0.92 10.77 7.37
CA THR A 198 -1.08 12.22 7.19
C THR A 198 -2.14 12.50 6.15
N TYR A 199 -2.04 11.90 4.96
CA TYR A 199 -3.05 12.05 3.92
C TYR A 199 -4.41 11.52 4.38
N HIS A 200 -4.47 10.37 5.06
CA HIS A 200 -5.69 9.83 5.65
C HIS A 200 -6.36 10.86 6.57
N SER A 201 -5.59 11.46 7.48
CA SER A 201 -6.09 12.46 8.43
C SER A 201 -6.61 13.72 7.73
N ILE A 202 -5.90 14.19 6.70
CA ILE A 202 -6.30 15.36 5.91
C ILE A 202 -7.60 15.07 5.15
N ILE A 203 -7.71 13.93 4.48
CA ILE A 203 -8.91 13.53 3.73
C ILE A 203 -10.11 13.43 4.67
N VAL A 204 -9.95 12.72 5.80
CA VAL A 204 -11.03 12.58 6.79
C VAL A 204 -11.47 13.93 7.34
N LYS A 205 -10.52 14.87 7.55
CA LYS A 205 -10.85 16.24 7.95
C LYS A 205 -11.70 16.92 6.88
N TYR A 206 -11.29 16.88 5.61
CA TYR A 206 -12.06 17.50 4.51
C TYR A 206 -13.45 16.91 4.35
N VAL A 207 -13.57 15.58 4.33
CA VAL A 207 -14.87 14.91 4.23
C VAL A 207 -15.79 15.29 5.41
N ARG A 208 -15.25 15.39 6.62
CA ARG A 208 -16.02 15.82 7.79
C ARG A 208 -16.46 17.28 7.69
N MET A 209 -15.61 18.16 7.17
CA MET A 209 -15.95 19.57 6.94
C MET A 209 -17.08 19.69 5.92
N ASP A 210 -16.95 19.04 4.77
CA ASP A 210 -17.98 19.05 3.72
C ASP A 210 -19.31 18.46 4.22
N ALA A 211 -19.25 17.36 4.98
CA ALA A 211 -20.43 16.76 5.59
C ALA A 211 -21.08 17.70 6.62
N ALA A 212 -20.30 18.44 7.41
CA ALA A 212 -20.81 19.39 8.39
C ALA A 212 -21.47 20.61 7.74
N GLU A 213 -20.87 21.15 6.68
CA GLU A 213 -21.44 22.26 5.91
C GLU A 213 -22.75 21.86 5.24
N ARG A 214 -22.78 20.70 4.59
CA ARG A 214 -23.99 20.17 3.95
C ARG A 214 -25.07 19.84 4.98
N LEU A 215 -24.69 19.30 6.15
CA LEU A 215 -25.61 19.08 7.26
C LEU A 215 -26.23 20.39 7.75
N ASP A 216 -25.44 21.45 7.93
CA ASP A 216 -25.93 22.76 8.35
C ASP A 216 -26.90 23.36 7.33
N ALA A 217 -26.60 23.24 6.03
CA ALA A 217 -27.51 23.65 4.95
C ALA A 217 -28.86 22.92 5.02
N LEU A 218 -28.86 21.58 5.11
CA LEU A 218 -30.11 20.81 5.21
C LEU A 218 -30.88 21.10 6.50
N LEU A 219 -30.20 21.33 7.62
CA LEU A 219 -30.87 21.67 8.88
C LEU A 219 -31.56 23.04 8.79
N LYS A 220 -31.00 24.02 8.05
CA LYS A 220 -31.63 25.33 7.80
C LYS A 220 -32.90 25.25 6.97
N GLU A 221 -33.01 24.24 6.09
CA GLU A 221 -34.23 23.98 5.30
C GLU A 221 -35.37 23.38 6.15
N THR A 222 -35.10 23.01 7.41
CA THR A 222 -36.06 22.38 8.30
C THR A 222 -36.46 23.26 9.50
N ASP A 223 -37.41 22.80 10.34
CA ASP A 223 -37.79 23.49 11.57
C ASP A 223 -36.80 23.30 12.73
N PHE A 224 -35.61 22.73 12.47
CA PHE A 224 -34.60 22.41 13.48
C PHE A 224 -34.25 23.59 14.40
N LEU A 225 -33.93 24.76 13.84
CA LEU A 225 -33.55 25.94 14.64
C LEU A 225 -34.70 26.41 15.54
N HIS A 226 -35.94 26.34 15.04
CA HIS A 226 -37.13 26.66 15.82
C HIS A 226 -37.38 25.63 16.93
N TRP A 227 -37.18 24.34 16.64
CA TRP A 227 -37.29 23.26 17.60
C TRP A 227 -36.28 23.38 18.75
N VAL A 228 -35.01 23.68 18.44
CA VAL A 228 -33.95 23.91 19.44
C VAL A 228 -34.33 25.06 20.38
N ARG A 229 -34.75 26.21 19.81
CA ARG A 229 -35.19 27.39 20.58
C ARG A 229 -36.40 27.09 21.47
N LYS A 230 -37.43 26.43 20.92
CA LYS A 230 -38.67 26.08 21.63
C LYS A 230 -38.43 25.14 22.81
N LYS A 231 -37.49 24.21 22.68
CA LYS A 231 -37.18 23.23 23.72
C LYS A 231 -36.26 23.78 24.82
N ARG A 232 -35.82 25.05 24.72
CA ARG A 232 -34.84 25.69 25.64
C ARG A 232 -33.62 24.78 25.87
N ILE A 233 -33.21 24.05 24.85
CA ILE A 233 -32.06 23.16 24.95
C ILE A 233 -30.83 24.09 24.95
N LEU A 234 -30.17 24.22 26.10
CA LEU A 234 -28.85 24.84 26.19
C LEU A 234 -27.94 24.19 25.14
N PRO A 235 -27.01 24.93 24.50
CA PRO A 235 -26.09 24.34 23.54
C PRO A 235 -25.33 23.20 24.24
N VAL A 236 -25.80 21.96 24.02
CA VAL A 236 -25.14 20.77 24.50
C VAL A 236 -23.80 20.72 23.76
N LYS A 237 -22.72 20.38 24.46
CA LYS A 237 -21.36 20.27 23.88
C LYS A 237 -21.27 19.34 22.65
N ASN A 238 -22.32 18.61 22.30
CA ASN A 238 -22.34 17.63 21.21
C ASN A 238 -23.48 17.93 20.21
N GLN A 239 -23.15 18.63 19.13
CA GLN A 239 -24.05 18.92 18.00
C GLN A 239 -24.65 17.64 17.40
N GLY A 240 -23.84 16.57 17.29
CA GLY A 240 -24.27 15.28 16.77
C GLY A 240 -25.42 14.65 17.56
N GLU A 241 -25.44 14.78 18.88
CA GLU A 241 -26.55 14.30 19.71
C GLU A 241 -27.82 15.12 19.55
N LEU A 242 -27.70 16.43 19.36
CA LEU A 242 -28.85 17.31 19.16
C LEU A 242 -29.60 16.95 17.87
N VAL A 243 -28.86 16.73 16.78
CA VAL A 243 -29.42 16.28 15.51
C VAL A 243 -30.09 14.90 15.66
N ARG A 244 -29.47 13.94 16.38
CA ARG A 244 -30.10 12.64 16.68
C ARG A 244 -31.40 12.75 17.49
N LYS A 245 -31.53 13.74 18.37
CA LYS A 245 -32.76 13.99 19.13
C LYS A 245 -33.84 14.60 18.25
N TYR A 246 -33.44 15.50 17.34
CA TYR A 246 -34.35 16.11 16.38
C TYR A 246 -34.93 15.08 15.40
N ILE A 247 -34.11 14.22 14.80
CA ILE A 247 -34.59 13.14 13.90
C ILE A 247 -35.66 12.29 14.60
N ARG A 248 -35.40 11.86 15.84
CA ARG A 248 -36.37 11.08 16.65
C ARG A 248 -37.66 11.87 16.94
N TYR A 249 -37.58 13.18 17.09
CA TYR A 249 -38.75 14.04 17.30
C TYR A 249 -39.62 14.09 16.04
N VAL A 250 -39.02 14.30 14.86
CA VAL A 250 -39.74 14.36 13.59
C VAL A 250 -40.43 13.02 13.29
N GLN A 251 -39.72 11.90 13.45
CA GLN A 251 -40.24 10.54 13.23
C GLN A 251 -41.45 10.21 14.12
N ARG A 252 -41.40 10.59 15.41
CA ARG A 252 -42.49 10.31 16.36
C ARG A 252 -43.76 11.10 16.08
N ARG A 253 -43.65 12.29 15.49
CA ARG A 253 -44.81 13.16 15.25
C ARG A 253 -45.49 12.94 13.90
N ARG A 254 -44.94 12.07 13.03
CA ARG A 254 -45.40 11.89 11.63
C ARG A 254 -45.63 13.26 10.94
N PHE A 255 -44.68 14.18 11.12
CA PHE A 255 -44.76 15.48 10.45
C PHE A 255 -44.65 15.24 8.93
N MET A 256 -45.76 15.40 8.21
CA MET A 256 -45.85 15.23 6.75
C MET A 256 -45.00 16.24 5.95
N SER A 257 -44.28 17.17 6.60
CA SER A 257 -43.57 18.26 5.93
C SER A 257 -42.12 17.95 5.58
N ILE A 258 -41.53 16.88 6.13
CA ILE A 258 -40.13 16.50 5.85
C ILE A 258 -40.15 15.09 5.24
N SER A 259 -39.54 14.92 4.07
CA SER A 259 -39.44 13.62 3.43
C SER A 259 -38.54 12.66 4.21
N GLU A 260 -38.78 11.36 4.07
CA GLU A 260 -37.94 10.32 4.68
C GLU A 260 -36.51 10.39 4.15
N ASP A 261 -36.35 10.62 2.84
CA ASP A 261 -35.05 10.81 2.18
C ASP A 261 -34.23 11.97 2.78
N LEU A 262 -34.88 13.10 3.08
CA LEU A 262 -34.20 14.23 3.71
C LEU A 262 -33.73 13.90 5.13
N LEU A 263 -34.55 13.16 5.90
CA LEU A 263 -34.16 12.72 7.24
C LEU A 263 -33.01 11.71 7.22
N ASP A 264 -32.97 10.83 6.23
CA ASP A 264 -31.90 9.86 6.07
C ASP A 264 -30.60 10.54 5.64
N ASN A 265 -30.66 11.50 4.71
CA ASN A 265 -29.50 12.36 4.36
C ASN A 265 -28.95 13.12 5.58
N ILE A 266 -29.83 13.74 6.39
CA ILE A 266 -29.43 14.41 7.64
C ILE A 266 -28.81 13.41 8.62
N ARG A 267 -29.34 12.19 8.72
CA ARG A 267 -28.80 11.14 9.60
C ARG A 267 -27.40 10.72 9.18
N GLU A 268 -27.19 10.52 7.88
CA GLU A 268 -25.93 10.09 7.30
C GLU A 268 -24.85 11.17 7.43
N LEU A 269 -25.14 12.41 7.03
CA LEU A 269 -24.21 13.53 7.17
C LEU A 269 -23.86 13.78 8.64
N ASN A 270 -24.82 13.64 9.55
CA ASN A 270 -24.56 13.75 10.99
C ASN A 270 -23.66 12.63 11.52
N LYS A 271 -23.78 11.41 10.96
CA LYS A 271 -22.91 10.28 11.29
C LYS A 271 -21.47 10.55 10.81
N ILE A 272 -21.29 11.09 9.61
CA ILE A 272 -19.96 11.39 9.05
C ILE A 272 -19.31 12.57 9.80
N ALA A 273 -20.01 13.69 9.92
CA ALA A 273 -19.48 14.93 10.52
C ALA A 273 -19.12 14.79 12.00
N ASN A 274 -19.87 13.96 12.75
CA ASN A 274 -19.70 13.78 14.20
C ASN A 274 -19.24 12.38 14.60
N ALA A 275 -18.66 11.61 13.67
CA ALA A 275 -18.17 10.26 13.96
C ALA A 275 -16.96 10.27 14.90
N GLU A 276 -16.85 9.24 15.75
CA GLU A 276 -15.63 8.94 16.51
C GLU A 276 -14.52 8.43 15.56
N SER A 277 -13.27 8.37 16.03
CA SER A 277 -12.07 8.08 15.20
C SER A 277 -12.17 6.79 14.37
N ASP A 278 -12.84 5.77 14.88
CA ASP A 278 -12.78 4.42 14.32
C ASP A 278 -13.65 4.22 13.05
N SER A 279 -14.47 5.20 12.68
CA SER A 279 -15.26 5.16 11.43
C SER A 279 -14.51 5.72 10.21
N SER A 280 -13.27 6.16 10.36
CA SER A 280 -12.52 6.83 9.28
C SER A 280 -12.15 5.87 8.13
N GLN A 281 -11.99 4.58 8.43
CA GLN A 281 -11.76 3.53 7.43
C GLN A 281 -12.90 3.42 6.43
N SER A 282 -14.15 3.48 6.91
CA SER A 282 -15.32 3.41 6.02
C SER A 282 -15.43 4.62 5.10
N ILE A 283 -14.92 5.78 5.53
CA ILE A 283 -14.88 7.00 4.72
C ILE A 283 -13.91 6.80 3.55
N LEU A 284 -12.67 6.41 3.85
CA LEU A 284 -11.68 6.15 2.80
C LEU A 284 -12.14 5.04 1.85
N SER A 285 -12.71 3.95 2.36
CA SER A 285 -13.20 2.88 1.49
C SER A 285 -14.34 3.36 0.59
N GLY A 286 -15.17 4.30 1.03
CA GLY A 286 -16.23 4.89 0.20
C GLY A 286 -15.69 5.69 -0.99
N ILE A 287 -14.52 6.31 -0.84
CA ILE A 287 -13.89 7.15 -1.88
C ILE A 287 -13.00 6.32 -2.82
N PHE A 288 -12.28 5.35 -2.26
CA PHE A 288 -11.16 4.68 -2.95
C PHE A 288 -11.36 3.18 -3.22
N THR A 289 -12.52 2.61 -2.90
CA THR A 289 -12.84 1.22 -3.28
C THR A 289 -13.40 1.19 -4.69
N THR A 290 -12.95 0.24 -5.50
CA THR A 290 -13.50 -0.01 -6.82
C THR A 290 -13.86 -1.48 -7.02
N GLY A 291 -14.97 -1.75 -7.71
CA GLY A 291 -15.36 -3.08 -8.17
C GLY A 291 -14.83 -3.42 -9.57
N ASN A 292 -14.04 -2.54 -10.19
CA ASN A 292 -13.73 -2.61 -11.61
C ASN A 292 -12.63 -3.64 -11.97
N ALA A 293 -12.57 -3.97 -13.27
CA ALA A 293 -11.54 -4.84 -13.84
C ALA A 293 -10.13 -4.20 -13.79
N TYR A 294 -10.04 -2.88 -13.61
CA TYR A 294 -8.79 -2.10 -13.52
C TYR A 294 -8.28 -1.92 -12.09
N SER A 295 -8.85 -2.65 -11.13
CA SER A 295 -8.55 -2.53 -9.70
C SER A 295 -7.09 -2.85 -9.36
N SER A 296 -6.42 -3.64 -10.20
CA SER A 296 -4.98 -3.91 -10.11
C SER A 296 -4.09 -2.75 -10.59
N VAL A 297 -4.63 -1.80 -11.36
CA VAL A 297 -3.89 -0.66 -11.91
C VAL A 297 -4.06 0.57 -11.02
N ILE A 298 -5.29 0.87 -10.60
CA ILE A 298 -5.61 2.10 -9.85
C ILE A 298 -5.48 1.96 -8.33
N GLY A 299 -5.22 0.74 -7.85
CA GLY A 299 -5.26 0.37 -6.45
C GLY A 299 -6.70 0.23 -5.96
N ASN A 300 -6.99 -0.86 -5.26
CA ASN A 300 -8.31 -1.06 -4.65
C ASN A 300 -8.20 -0.98 -3.13
N MET A 301 -8.51 0.19 -2.57
CA MET A 301 -8.45 0.45 -1.14
C MET A 301 -9.73 -0.01 -0.42
N THR A 302 -10.02 -1.30 -0.53
CA THR A 302 -11.09 -1.96 0.23
C THR A 302 -10.91 -1.72 1.74
N GLY A 303 -12.00 -1.78 2.51
CA GLY A 303 -11.92 -1.65 3.98
C GLY A 303 -10.94 -2.64 4.63
N LYS A 304 -10.81 -3.86 4.08
CA LYS A 304 -9.81 -4.84 4.54
C LYS A 304 -8.38 -4.38 4.24
N HIS A 305 -8.10 -3.94 3.01
CA HIS A 305 -6.77 -3.47 2.61
C HIS A 305 -6.35 -2.23 3.42
N LEU A 306 -7.26 -1.26 3.60
CA LEU A 306 -7.03 -0.10 4.46
C LEU A 306 -6.77 -0.49 5.92
N SER A 307 -7.51 -1.46 6.46
CA SER A 307 -7.27 -1.99 7.79
C SER A 307 -5.88 -2.62 7.90
N ASP A 308 -5.42 -3.35 6.88
CA ASP A 308 -4.08 -3.93 6.86
C ASP A 308 -3.00 -2.83 6.81
N LEU A 309 -3.17 -1.77 6.00
CA LEU A 309 -2.23 -0.64 5.91
C LEU A 309 -2.18 0.20 7.21
N LEU A 310 -3.33 0.53 7.80
CA LEU A 310 -3.39 1.31 9.05
C LEU A 310 -2.81 0.55 10.24
N ASN A 311 -2.89 -0.78 10.23
CA ASN A 311 -2.33 -1.64 11.26
C ASN A 311 -1.00 -2.28 10.84
N LEU A 312 -0.33 -1.73 9.82
CA LEU A 312 0.88 -2.30 9.23
C LEU A 312 1.96 -2.69 10.26
N PRO A 313 2.29 -1.87 11.28
CA PRO A 313 3.28 -2.24 12.28
C PRO A 313 2.94 -3.55 12.99
N VAL A 314 1.66 -3.67 13.39
CA VAL A 314 1.15 -4.85 14.10
C VAL A 314 1.15 -6.07 13.17
N GLN A 315 0.79 -5.89 11.89
CA GLN A 315 0.78 -7.02 10.94
C GLN A 315 2.19 -7.53 10.64
N MET A 316 3.18 -6.63 10.48
CA MET A 316 4.57 -7.01 10.24
C MET A 316 5.19 -7.69 11.45
N GLU A 317 5.00 -7.15 12.65
CA GLU A 317 5.48 -7.76 13.89
C GLU A 317 4.89 -9.17 14.09
N ARG A 318 3.60 -9.37 13.75
CA ARG A 318 2.97 -10.70 13.74
C ARG A 318 3.62 -11.66 12.76
N ALA A 319 3.94 -11.21 11.55
CA ALA A 319 4.59 -12.05 10.55
C ALA A 319 5.97 -12.50 11.01
N ILE A 320 6.78 -11.57 11.50
CA ILE A 320 8.13 -11.87 11.99
C ILE A 320 8.09 -12.85 13.17
N ARG A 321 7.16 -12.67 14.12
CA ARG A 321 6.98 -13.62 15.23
C ARG A 321 6.55 -15.02 14.77
N ALA A 322 5.67 -15.10 13.76
CA ALA A 322 5.24 -16.38 13.22
C ALA A 322 6.38 -17.11 12.48
N GLU A 323 7.19 -16.38 11.71
CA GLU A 323 8.39 -16.91 11.04
C GLU A 323 9.42 -17.40 12.05
N LYS A 324 9.68 -16.62 13.12
CA LYS A 324 10.53 -17.04 14.23
C LYS A 324 10.03 -18.31 14.91
N ALA A 325 8.72 -18.41 15.18
CA ALA A 325 8.13 -19.61 15.78
C ALA A 325 8.31 -20.83 14.88
N LEU A 326 8.15 -20.66 13.56
CA LEU A 326 8.33 -21.73 12.59
C LEU A 326 9.81 -22.17 12.51
N ALA A 327 10.75 -21.23 12.53
CA ALA A 327 12.19 -21.49 12.55
C ALA A 327 12.59 -22.29 13.80
N GLU A 328 12.13 -21.88 14.99
CA GLU A 328 12.42 -22.59 16.25
C GLU A 328 11.89 -24.04 16.25
N LEU A 329 10.74 -24.29 15.60
CA LEU A 329 10.15 -25.62 15.46
C LEU A 329 10.75 -26.45 14.31
N LYS A 330 11.58 -25.86 13.44
CA LYS A 330 12.10 -26.53 12.23
C LYS A 330 12.96 -27.74 12.58
N GLU A 331 13.82 -27.61 13.59
CA GLU A 331 14.77 -28.65 14.02
C GLU A 331 14.28 -29.51 15.19
N GLN A 332 13.12 -29.20 15.78
CA GLN A 332 12.61 -29.91 16.94
C GLN A 332 11.82 -31.17 16.57
N LYS A 333 11.88 -32.20 17.44
CA LYS A 333 11.09 -33.42 17.27
C LYS A 333 9.59 -33.11 17.39
N GLY A 334 8.79 -33.60 16.43
CA GLY A 334 7.37 -33.27 16.33
C GLY A 334 6.48 -33.69 17.51
N ASN A 335 6.87 -34.74 18.24
CA ASN A 335 6.10 -35.26 19.38
C ASN A 335 6.40 -34.52 20.70
N LEU A 336 7.35 -33.59 20.71
CA LEU A 336 7.65 -32.79 21.89
C LEU A 336 6.55 -31.74 22.12
N LYS A 337 6.43 -31.32 23.38
CA LYS A 337 5.52 -30.27 23.78
C LYS A 337 5.94 -28.95 23.13
N CYS A 338 4.98 -28.24 22.56
CA CYS A 338 5.19 -26.92 21.97
C CYS A 338 5.66 -25.92 23.04
N PRO A 339 6.70 -25.09 22.75
CA PRO A 339 7.12 -24.01 23.64
C PRO A 339 5.96 -23.09 24.03
N GLN A 340 5.92 -22.69 25.31
CA GLN A 340 4.79 -21.93 25.87
C GLN A 340 4.52 -20.62 25.11
N TRP A 341 5.57 -19.88 24.74
CA TRP A 341 5.43 -18.62 24.03
C TRP A 341 4.79 -18.80 22.63
N ILE A 342 5.04 -19.92 21.95
CA ILE A 342 4.41 -20.26 20.67
C ILE A 342 2.94 -20.60 20.89
N GLN A 343 2.63 -21.35 21.96
CA GLN A 343 1.24 -21.63 22.34
C GLN A 343 0.48 -20.33 22.65
N ASP A 344 1.08 -19.43 23.42
CA ASP A 344 0.50 -18.12 23.77
C ASP A 344 0.27 -17.27 22.52
N PHE A 345 1.26 -17.21 21.61
CA PHE A 345 1.12 -16.56 20.31
C PHE A 345 -0.05 -17.14 19.51
N ILE A 346 -0.14 -18.47 19.37
CA ILE A 346 -1.24 -19.12 18.64
C ILE A 346 -2.59 -18.83 19.31
N ALA A 347 -2.65 -18.85 20.65
CA ALA A 347 -3.85 -18.61 21.44
C ALA A 347 -4.46 -17.22 21.19
N GLU A 348 -3.62 -16.19 20.97
CA GLU A 348 -4.08 -14.84 20.60
C GLU A 348 -4.92 -14.83 19.32
N TYR A 349 -4.72 -15.80 18.41
CA TYR A 349 -5.31 -15.81 17.07
C TYR A 349 -6.32 -16.93 16.83
N THR A 350 -6.43 -17.93 17.72
CA THR A 350 -7.38 -19.05 17.57
C THR A 350 -8.81 -18.70 17.99
N LYS A 351 -9.06 -17.54 18.61
CA LYS A 351 -10.40 -17.05 19.02
C LYS A 351 -11.26 -18.12 19.71
N GLY A 352 -10.66 -18.86 20.65
CA GLY A 352 -11.35 -19.91 21.42
C GLY A 352 -11.37 -21.30 20.80
N LYS A 353 -10.61 -21.54 19.71
CA LYS A 353 -10.30 -22.90 19.23
C LYS A 353 -9.14 -23.51 20.02
N GLU A 354 -9.04 -24.84 19.97
CA GLU A 354 -7.94 -25.58 20.59
C GLU A 354 -6.58 -25.11 20.07
N VAL A 355 -5.66 -24.88 21.01
CA VAL A 355 -4.27 -24.49 20.74
C VAL A 355 -3.43 -25.76 20.59
N PRO A 356 -2.58 -25.88 19.55
CA PRO A 356 -1.75 -27.05 19.36
C PRO A 356 -0.78 -27.29 20.53
N ASP A 357 -0.83 -28.48 21.13
CA ASP A 357 0.05 -28.86 22.24
C ASP A 357 1.40 -29.44 21.79
N THR A 358 1.50 -29.93 20.55
CA THR A 358 2.70 -30.57 20.00
C THR A 358 3.41 -29.72 18.97
N ASN A 359 4.72 -29.89 18.84
CA ASN A 359 5.54 -29.21 17.84
C ASN A 359 5.04 -29.46 16.41
N ALA A 360 4.61 -30.69 16.09
CA ALA A 360 4.11 -31.02 14.76
C ALA A 360 2.83 -30.23 14.42
N ALA A 361 1.86 -30.21 15.33
CA ALA A 361 0.59 -29.51 15.11
C ALA A 361 0.77 -27.99 15.10
N ALA A 362 1.65 -27.45 15.96
CA ALA A 362 1.99 -26.03 15.95
C ALA A 362 2.67 -25.62 14.63
N LYS A 363 3.60 -26.44 14.10
CA LYS A 363 4.28 -26.20 12.82
C LYS A 363 3.32 -26.20 11.64
N GLU A 364 2.36 -27.12 11.60
CA GLU A 364 1.31 -27.14 10.58
C GLU A 364 0.44 -25.88 10.64
N TRP A 365 0.00 -25.50 11.85
CA TRP A 365 -0.79 -24.28 12.05
C TRP A 365 -0.03 -23.03 11.62
N LEU A 366 1.25 -22.89 12.03
CA LEU A 366 2.10 -21.75 11.69
C LEU A 366 2.37 -21.70 10.19
N SER A 367 2.58 -22.84 9.52
CA SER A 367 2.79 -22.87 8.07
C SER A 367 1.57 -22.32 7.32
N HIS A 368 0.37 -22.74 7.73
CA HIS A 368 -0.88 -22.21 7.17
C HIS A 368 -1.07 -20.73 7.52
N PHE A 369 -0.80 -20.35 8.78
CA PHE A 369 -0.89 -18.96 9.24
C PHE A 369 0.05 -18.05 8.46
N CYS A 370 1.35 -18.37 8.35
CA CYS A 370 2.32 -17.60 7.58
C CYS A 370 1.89 -17.45 6.11
N THR A 371 1.40 -18.52 5.49
CA THR A 371 0.93 -18.45 4.09
C THR A 371 -0.24 -17.48 3.92
N GLU A 372 -1.24 -17.54 4.80
CA GLU A 372 -2.39 -16.64 4.74
C GLU A 372 -2.08 -15.21 5.19
N HIS A 373 -1.20 -15.05 6.17
CA HIS A 373 -0.84 -13.76 6.76
C HIS A 373 0.14 -12.98 5.89
N LYS A 374 1.02 -13.66 5.13
CA LYS A 374 1.89 -13.03 4.12
C LYS A 374 1.09 -12.26 3.06
N ARG A 375 -0.17 -12.64 2.80
CA ARG A 375 -1.09 -11.89 1.91
C ARG A 375 -1.55 -10.54 2.48
N ARG A 376 -1.51 -10.38 3.82
CA ARG A 376 -1.90 -9.17 4.57
C ARG A 376 -0.72 -8.24 4.83
N CYS A 377 0.49 -8.79 4.94
CA CYS A 377 1.72 -8.03 5.13
C CYS A 377 2.15 -7.37 3.82
N ARG A 378 1.54 -6.23 3.52
CA ARG A 378 1.83 -5.43 2.32
C ARG A 378 2.67 -4.23 2.70
N LEU A 379 3.71 -3.96 1.93
CA LEU A 379 4.34 -2.64 1.95
C LEU A 379 3.33 -1.62 1.43
N ILE A 380 3.41 -0.39 1.94
CA ILE A 380 2.69 0.72 1.32
C ILE A 380 3.32 0.97 -0.05
N GLN A 381 2.52 0.91 -1.10
CA GLN A 381 2.91 1.06 -2.50
C GLN A 381 2.39 2.38 -3.08
N ARG A 382 2.82 2.67 -4.32
CA ARG A 382 2.38 3.86 -5.07
C ARG A 382 0.86 3.93 -5.20
N GLN A 383 0.23 2.79 -5.50
CA GLN A 383 -1.22 2.66 -5.66
C GLN A 383 -2.02 2.94 -4.38
N ASP A 384 -1.38 2.86 -3.21
CA ASP A 384 -2.01 3.17 -1.92
C ASP A 384 -1.95 4.67 -1.61
N ILE A 385 -0.88 5.35 -2.05
CA ILE A 385 -0.60 6.75 -1.70
C ILE A 385 -1.11 7.71 -2.77
N LEU A 386 -0.87 7.44 -4.05
CA LEU A 386 -1.10 8.40 -5.13
C LEU A 386 -2.57 8.85 -5.27
N PRO A 387 -3.59 7.97 -5.12
CA PRO A 387 -4.99 8.41 -5.08
C PRO A 387 -5.27 9.41 -3.95
N MET A 388 -4.65 9.21 -2.78
CA MET A 388 -4.81 10.10 -1.63
C MET A 388 -4.10 11.44 -1.87
N VAL A 389 -2.92 11.42 -2.48
CA VAL A 389 -2.20 12.64 -2.87
C VAL A 389 -3.00 13.44 -3.90
N LEU A 390 -3.60 12.77 -4.90
CA LEU A 390 -4.46 13.41 -5.90
C LEU A 390 -5.61 14.16 -5.22
N TYR A 391 -6.36 13.47 -4.36
CA TYR A 391 -7.48 14.05 -3.63
C TYR A 391 -7.06 15.31 -2.85
N VAL A 392 -5.97 15.21 -2.07
CA VAL A 392 -5.53 16.32 -1.24
C VAL A 392 -4.97 17.47 -2.07
N ALA A 393 -4.25 17.19 -3.15
CA ALA A 393 -3.73 18.22 -4.05
C ALA A 393 -4.87 19.01 -4.72
N GLN A 394 -5.88 18.31 -5.25
CA GLN A 394 -7.06 18.94 -5.83
C GLN A 394 -7.78 19.82 -4.80
N ARG A 395 -7.99 19.31 -3.58
CA ARG A 395 -8.69 20.09 -2.55
C ARG A 395 -7.90 21.31 -2.10
N GLN A 396 -6.60 21.18 -1.86
CA GLN A 396 -5.74 22.32 -1.52
C GLN A 396 -5.71 23.36 -2.63
N TYR A 397 -5.78 22.94 -3.89
CA TYR A 397 -5.87 23.86 -5.02
C TYR A 397 -7.20 24.63 -5.01
N THR A 398 -8.32 23.93 -4.83
CA THR A 398 -9.65 24.56 -4.72
C THR A 398 -9.75 25.53 -3.55
N ASP A 399 -9.21 25.18 -2.38
CA ASP A 399 -9.18 26.08 -1.22
C ASP A 399 -8.40 27.37 -1.55
N LYS A 400 -7.21 27.25 -2.14
CA LYS A 400 -6.38 28.41 -2.57
C LYS A 400 -7.08 29.28 -3.62
N MET A 401 -7.83 28.66 -4.54
CA MET A 401 -8.62 29.42 -5.52
C MET A 401 -9.72 30.23 -4.83
N GLY A 402 -10.43 29.63 -3.88
CA GLY A 402 -11.47 30.30 -3.10
C GLY A 402 -10.93 31.46 -2.26
N GLU A 403 -9.76 31.30 -1.64
CA GLU A 403 -9.10 32.35 -0.85
C GLU A 403 -8.63 33.53 -1.70
N ASN A 404 -8.07 33.27 -2.88
CA ASN A 404 -7.50 34.30 -3.76
C ASN A 404 -8.50 34.85 -4.79
N GLY A 405 -9.67 34.24 -4.93
CA GLY A 405 -10.66 34.58 -5.97
C GLY A 405 -10.16 34.34 -7.39
N THR A 406 -9.26 33.38 -7.59
CA THR A 406 -8.63 33.09 -8.90
C THR A 406 -9.40 32.02 -9.66
N GLU A 407 -9.38 32.08 -10.98
CA GLU A 407 -9.93 31.06 -11.86
C GLU A 407 -9.01 29.83 -11.98
N TYR A 408 -9.57 28.72 -12.45
CA TYR A 408 -8.86 27.45 -12.60
C TYR A 408 -7.77 27.58 -13.67
N TYR A 409 -6.57 27.08 -13.34
CA TYR A 409 -5.47 26.99 -14.29
C TYR A 409 -4.81 25.61 -14.24
N GLN A 410 -5.01 24.84 -15.31
CA GLN A 410 -4.59 23.43 -15.42
C GLN A 410 -3.12 23.20 -15.03
N GLU A 411 -2.19 23.98 -15.58
CA GLU A 411 -0.76 23.77 -15.31
C GLU A 411 -0.40 24.01 -13.84
N SER A 412 -1.05 24.97 -13.18
CA SER A 412 -0.82 25.22 -11.74
C SER A 412 -1.40 24.11 -10.88
N ALA A 413 -2.62 23.65 -11.18
CA ALA A 413 -3.25 22.53 -10.46
C ALA A 413 -2.44 21.23 -10.60
N LYS A 414 -2.05 20.91 -11.84
CA LYS A 414 -1.23 19.74 -12.16
C LYS A 414 0.15 19.83 -11.52
N SER A 415 0.79 20.99 -11.54
CA SER A 415 2.11 21.19 -10.91
C SER A 415 2.06 20.96 -9.39
N LEU A 416 0.99 21.41 -8.72
CA LEU A 416 0.81 21.16 -7.29
C LEU A 416 0.73 19.66 -6.99
N PHE A 417 -0.06 18.91 -7.76
CA PHE A 417 -0.13 17.45 -7.61
C PHE A 417 1.22 16.78 -7.86
N VAL A 418 1.91 17.16 -8.95
CA VAL A 418 3.21 16.57 -9.29
C VAL A 418 4.26 16.83 -8.22
N GLU A 419 4.32 18.05 -7.68
CA GLU A 419 5.24 18.40 -6.60
C GLU A 419 4.95 17.56 -5.34
N MET A 420 3.68 17.54 -4.89
CA MET A 420 3.28 16.77 -3.71
C MET A 420 3.54 15.27 -3.87
N ALA A 421 3.23 14.70 -5.03
CA ALA A 421 3.47 13.30 -5.34
C ALA A 421 4.96 12.98 -5.35
N ASN A 422 5.79 13.78 -6.02
CA ASN A 422 7.23 13.53 -6.13
C ASN A 422 7.94 13.65 -4.78
N VAL A 423 7.56 14.63 -3.95
CA VAL A 423 8.07 14.77 -2.57
C VAL A 423 7.72 13.54 -1.74
N THR A 424 6.46 13.09 -1.81
CA THR A 424 5.97 11.94 -1.05
C THR A 424 6.67 10.65 -1.49
N LEU A 425 6.63 10.35 -2.79
CA LEU A 425 7.21 9.14 -3.36
C LEU A 425 8.71 9.03 -3.10
N SER A 426 9.45 10.13 -3.32
CA SER A 426 10.90 10.15 -3.07
C SER A 426 11.23 9.91 -1.60
N SER A 427 10.45 10.51 -0.69
CA SER A 427 10.60 10.31 0.76
C SER A 427 10.27 8.87 1.20
N CYS A 428 9.42 8.18 0.43
CA CYS A 428 9.06 6.78 0.64
C CYS A 428 10.00 5.79 -0.05
N GLY A 429 11.06 6.26 -0.74
CA GLY A 429 11.99 5.39 -1.47
C GLY A 429 11.41 4.79 -2.76
N MET A 430 10.37 5.42 -3.32
CA MET A 430 9.74 5.04 -4.59
C MET A 430 10.24 5.94 -5.72
N SER A 431 10.05 5.52 -6.98
CA SER A 431 10.29 6.37 -8.16
C SER A 431 9.44 7.64 -8.10
N VAL A 432 9.87 8.73 -8.75
CA VAL A 432 8.99 9.90 -8.95
C VAL A 432 7.81 9.56 -9.87
N LEU A 433 6.85 10.47 -10.05
CA LEU A 433 5.82 10.32 -11.08
C LEU A 433 6.48 10.15 -12.45
N ASN A 434 6.02 9.15 -13.19
CA ASN A 434 6.48 8.83 -14.51
C ASN A 434 5.28 8.58 -15.43
N PRO A 435 5.02 9.41 -16.45
CA PRO A 435 3.93 9.20 -17.40
C PRO A 435 3.99 7.87 -18.17
N ASP A 436 5.14 7.20 -18.18
CA ASP A 436 5.28 5.86 -18.75
C ASP A 436 4.69 4.76 -17.84
N PHE A 437 4.32 5.10 -16.60
CA PHE A 437 3.58 4.22 -15.69
C PHE A 437 2.08 4.46 -15.84
N GLN A 438 1.32 3.37 -15.99
CA GLN A 438 -0.11 3.44 -16.29
C GLN A 438 -0.91 4.21 -15.24
N LEU A 439 -0.68 3.92 -13.96
CA LEU A 439 -1.34 4.62 -12.84
C LEU A 439 -1.08 6.13 -12.92
N ASP A 440 0.19 6.51 -13.06
CA ASP A 440 0.62 7.90 -13.07
C ASP A 440 0.01 8.66 -14.26
N ALA A 441 -0.01 8.07 -15.45
CA ALA A 441 -0.64 8.65 -16.63
C ALA A 441 -2.14 8.89 -16.44
N ILE A 442 -2.84 7.93 -15.83
CA ILE A 442 -4.27 8.03 -15.52
C ILE A 442 -4.53 9.17 -14.54
N LEU A 443 -3.77 9.25 -13.44
CA LEU A 443 -3.95 10.31 -12.44
C LEU A 443 -3.58 11.70 -12.97
N LEU A 444 -2.58 11.78 -13.85
CA LEU A 444 -2.25 13.03 -14.54
C LEU A 444 -3.36 13.48 -15.49
N ALA A 445 -4.12 12.54 -16.06
CA ALA A 445 -5.27 12.84 -16.91
C ALA A 445 -6.44 13.46 -16.14
N CYS A 446 -6.47 13.39 -14.81
CA CYS A 446 -7.49 14.06 -14.01
C CYS A 446 -7.43 15.60 -14.11
N PHE A 447 -6.34 16.18 -14.62
CA PHE A 447 -6.19 17.63 -14.81
C PHE A 447 -6.45 18.00 -16.26
N GLN A 448 -7.67 18.44 -16.58
CA GLN A 448 -8.10 18.84 -17.93
C GLN A 448 -8.05 20.36 -18.11
N PRO A 449 -8.12 20.89 -19.35
CA PRO A 449 -8.02 22.34 -19.59
C PRO A 449 -9.10 23.19 -18.91
N GLU A 450 -10.32 22.65 -18.77
CA GLU A 450 -11.47 23.37 -18.22
C GLU A 450 -11.71 23.08 -16.73
N GLU A 451 -11.39 21.87 -16.27
CA GLU A 451 -11.72 21.41 -14.91
C GLU A 451 -10.77 20.29 -14.42
N MET A 452 -10.91 19.93 -13.15
CA MET A 452 -10.29 18.76 -12.55
C MET A 452 -11.33 17.67 -12.33
N TYR A 453 -11.02 16.45 -12.76
CA TYR A 453 -11.81 15.25 -12.46
C TYR A 453 -11.34 14.64 -11.15
N SER A 454 -12.25 14.48 -10.20
CA SER A 454 -12.00 13.80 -8.94
C SER A 454 -11.65 12.33 -9.14
N TYR A 455 -11.10 11.70 -8.10
CA TYR A 455 -10.84 10.26 -8.13
C TYR A 455 -12.14 9.45 -8.29
N GLU A 456 -13.25 9.88 -7.70
CA GLU A 456 -14.56 9.23 -7.85
C GLU A 456 -15.04 9.26 -9.31
N GLU A 457 -14.95 10.43 -9.97
CA GLU A 457 -15.31 10.55 -11.40
C GLU A 457 -14.39 9.72 -12.30
N LEU A 458 -13.11 9.57 -11.93
CA LEU A 458 -12.20 8.65 -12.60
C LEU A 458 -12.65 7.19 -12.44
N LEU A 459 -13.05 6.77 -11.24
CA LEU A 459 -13.58 5.42 -11.01
C LEU A 459 -14.83 5.16 -11.86
N ASP A 460 -15.79 6.09 -11.83
CA ASP A 460 -17.02 6.02 -12.64
C ASP A 460 -16.71 5.96 -14.13
N THR A 461 -15.71 6.72 -14.58
CA THR A 461 -15.25 6.71 -15.97
C THR A 461 -14.68 5.34 -16.35
N LEU A 462 -13.86 4.74 -15.49
CA LEU A 462 -13.27 3.43 -15.71
C LEU A 462 -14.29 2.28 -15.71
N GLU A 463 -15.40 2.41 -14.98
CA GLU A 463 -16.51 1.44 -15.03
C GLU A 463 -17.28 1.48 -16.36
N ARG A 464 -17.19 2.59 -17.09
CA ARG A 464 -17.82 2.79 -18.41
C ARG A 464 -16.91 2.40 -19.59
N VAL A 465 -15.64 2.07 -19.32
CA VAL A 465 -14.68 1.57 -20.32
C VAL A 465 -14.83 0.08 -20.47
#